data_AF-A0A7C1N9T5-F1
#
_entry.id   AF-A0A7C1N9T5-F1
#
_cell.length_a   1.000
_cell.length_b   1.000
_cell.length_c   1.000
_cell.angle_alpha   90.00
_cell.angle_beta   90.00
_cell.angle_gamma   90.00
#
_symmetry.space_group_name_H-M   'P 1'
#
loop_
_entity.id
_entity.type
_entity.pdbx_description
1 polymer ?
#
loop_
_entity_poly.entity_id
_entity_poly.type
_entity_poly.pdbx_seq_one_letter_code
_entity_poly.pdbx_strand_id
1 'polypeptide(L)'
;MAFDVNSIGEIVWGIAKWFILGAIVLIVLGAVIWGLVWYFQRKKYFLKVSVKLPRSGGSIFGEMAKGHYDVKAGIVDIKRKGVKPVAMKPFDLRRFLQGDNFLEVLMLSPTDFIPIDPNSYTIVTEKYINNSGEEVKTKHSVFEIVTDNLKRKTWKNYTERATKARFTLVGFLDQHWRAIELGILVFIIFIGFMVLWMRMPSICTA
;
A
#
# COMPACT_ATOMS: atom_id res chain seq x y z
N MET A 1 -6.91 32.83 -60.90
CA MET A 1 -5.91 31.89 -60.37
C MET A 1 -6.68 30.73 -59.76
N ALA A 2 -6.72 29.59 -60.44
CA ALA A 2 -7.38 28.41 -59.93
C ALA A 2 -6.47 27.79 -58.87
N PHE A 3 -6.90 27.79 -57.60
CA PHE A 3 -6.24 27.02 -56.56
C PHE A 3 -6.46 25.54 -56.88
N ASP A 4 -5.39 24.84 -57.22
CA ASP A 4 -5.41 23.42 -57.53
C ASP A 4 -5.89 22.64 -56.31
N VAL A 5 -7.04 21.98 -56.44
CA VAL A 5 -7.72 21.25 -55.34
C VAL A 5 -6.81 20.18 -54.73
N ASN A 6 -5.83 19.69 -55.51
CA ASN A 6 -4.81 18.75 -55.05
C ASN A 6 -3.86 19.36 -54.00
N SER A 7 -3.58 20.67 -54.08
CA SER A 7 -2.70 21.36 -53.12
C SER A 7 -3.33 21.48 -51.72
N ILE A 8 -4.65 21.67 -51.66
CA ILE A 8 -5.39 21.75 -50.38
C ILE A 8 -5.43 20.37 -49.71
N GLY A 9 -5.58 19.29 -50.49
CA GLY A 9 -5.55 17.92 -49.99
C GLY A 9 -4.24 17.55 -49.31
N GLU A 10 -3.10 17.94 -49.89
CA GLU A 10 -1.79 17.67 -49.27
C GLU A 10 -1.54 18.46 -47.98
N ILE A 11 -2.01 19.70 -47.91
CA ILE A 11 -1.91 20.53 -46.69
C ILE A 11 -2.76 19.94 -45.56
N VAL A 12 -4.01 19.55 -45.86
CA VAL A 12 -4.91 18.91 -44.87
C VAL A 12 -4.34 17.58 -44.39
N TRP A 13 -3.80 16.77 -45.30
CA TRP A 13 -3.15 15.50 -44.96
C TRP A 13 -1.87 15.69 -44.14
N GLY A 14 -1.08 16.73 -44.44
CA GLY A 14 0.08 17.14 -43.65
C GLY A 14 -0.29 17.50 -42.21
N ILE A 15 -1.31 18.35 -42.03
CA ILE A 15 -1.79 18.75 -40.70
C ILE A 15 -2.33 17.54 -39.92
N ALA A 16 -3.08 16.65 -40.57
CA ALA A 16 -3.61 15.44 -39.94
C ALA A 16 -2.50 14.51 -39.43
N LYS A 17 -1.41 14.33 -40.20
CA LYS A 17 -0.26 13.53 -39.76
C LYS A 17 0.42 14.10 -38.52
N TRP A 18 0.62 15.41 -38.45
CA TRP A 18 1.20 16.06 -37.27
C TRP A 18 0.33 15.94 -36.03
N PHE A 19 -1.00 15.99 -36.20
CA PHE A 19 -1.94 15.79 -35.09
C PHE A 19 -1.90 14.36 -34.55
N ILE A 20 -1.87 13.36 -35.44
CA ILE A 20 -1.76 11.94 -35.05
C ILE A 20 -0.44 11.68 -34.33
N LEU A 21 0.66 12.22 -34.87
CA LEU A 21 1.98 12.04 -34.28
C LEU A 21 2.08 12.73 -32.91
N GLY A 22 1.51 13.94 -32.77
CA GLY A 22 1.39 14.65 -31.50
C GLY A 22 0.57 13.90 -30.46
N ALA A 23 -0.57 13.30 -30.86
CA ALA A 23 -1.40 12.50 -29.97
C ALA A 23 -0.68 11.25 -29.46
N ILE A 24 0.07 10.55 -30.33
CA ILE A 24 0.88 9.39 -29.93
C ILE A 24 1.94 9.79 -28.91
N VAL A 25 2.66 10.88 -29.16
CA VAL A 25 3.70 11.38 -28.24
C VAL A 25 3.11 11.75 -26.88
N LEU A 26 1.93 12.37 -26.85
CA LEU A 26 1.21 12.70 -25.61
C LEU A 26 0.81 11.45 -24.80
N ILE A 27 0.32 10.40 -25.47
CA ILE A 27 -0.04 9.14 -24.82
C ILE A 27 1.20 8.48 -24.21
N VAL A 28 2.31 8.45 -24.94
CA VAL A 28 3.57 7.86 -24.45
C VAL A 28 4.11 8.65 -23.26
N LEU A 29 4.14 9.99 -23.33
CA LEU A 29 4.55 10.83 -22.21
C LEU A 29 3.64 10.65 -20.99
N GLY A 30 2.32 10.59 -21.20
CA GLY A 30 1.35 10.33 -20.13
C GLY A 30 1.60 8.98 -19.44
N ALA A 31 1.86 7.92 -20.21
CA ALA A 31 2.18 6.60 -19.68
C ALA A 31 3.50 6.58 -18.88
N VAL A 32 4.53 7.31 -19.35
CA VAL A 32 5.82 7.41 -18.66
C VAL A 32 5.68 8.18 -17.35
N ILE A 33 4.99 9.32 -17.35
CA ILE A 33 4.74 10.12 -16.14
C ILE A 33 3.93 9.32 -15.12
N TRP A 34 2.88 8.64 -15.58
CA TRP A 34 2.09 7.75 -14.72
C TRP A 34 2.98 6.64 -14.13
N GLY A 35 3.80 5.98 -14.94
CA GLY A 35 4.71 4.93 -14.50
C GLY A 35 5.68 5.41 -13.43
N LEU A 36 6.26 6.60 -13.61
CA LEU A 36 7.16 7.23 -12.63
C LEU A 36 6.43 7.56 -11.32
N VAL A 37 5.27 8.21 -11.40
CA VAL A 37 4.46 8.54 -10.21
C VAL A 37 4.09 7.26 -9.45
N TRP A 38 3.67 6.22 -10.16
CA TRP A 38 3.35 4.93 -9.56
C TRP A 38 4.56 4.27 -8.89
N TYR A 39 5.74 4.35 -9.50
CA TYR A 39 6.97 3.81 -8.94
C TYR A 39 7.38 4.54 -7.64
N PHE A 40 7.40 5.87 -7.64
CA PHE A 40 7.78 6.65 -6.45
C PHE A 40 6.81 6.49 -5.28
N GLN A 41 5.56 6.17 -5.57
CA GLN A 41 4.52 5.94 -4.57
C GLN A 41 4.62 4.61 -3.81
N ARG A 42 5.52 3.69 -4.21
CA ARG A 42 5.70 2.38 -3.56
C ARG A 42 6.96 2.30 -2.68
N LYS A 43 7.43 3.42 -2.11
CA LYS A 43 8.52 3.40 -1.14
C LYS A 43 8.09 2.63 0.11
N LYS A 44 8.53 1.39 0.21
CA LYS A 44 8.44 0.54 1.41
C LYS A 44 9.75 0.66 2.17
N TYR A 45 9.67 0.95 3.47
CA TYR A 45 10.86 1.01 4.32
C TYR A 45 11.10 -0.36 4.96
N PHE A 46 12.34 -0.84 4.91
CA PHE A 46 12.71 -2.13 5.46
C PHE A 46 13.04 -1.99 6.94
N LEU A 47 12.34 -2.74 7.78
CA LEU A 47 12.56 -2.79 9.22
C LEU A 47 13.13 -4.14 9.60
N LYS A 48 14.10 -4.16 10.52
CA LYS A 48 14.53 -5.37 11.22
C LYS A 48 13.62 -5.54 12.42
N VAL A 49 12.90 -6.65 12.47
CA VAL A 49 11.88 -6.87 13.51
C VAL A 49 12.32 -8.00 14.43
N SER A 50 12.43 -7.74 15.74
CA SER A 50 12.64 -8.79 16.75
C SER A 50 11.29 -9.22 17.31
N VAL A 51 10.87 -10.45 16.98
CA VAL A 51 9.63 -11.05 17.45
C VAL A 51 9.90 -11.77 18.76
N LYS A 52 9.34 -11.25 19.85
CA LYS A 52 9.40 -11.87 21.17
C LYS A 52 8.23 -12.83 21.36
N LEU A 53 8.53 -14.05 21.77
CA LEU A 53 7.57 -15.11 22.04
C LEU A 53 7.54 -15.38 23.55
N PRO A 54 6.43 -15.07 24.25
CA PRO A 54 6.28 -15.48 25.64
C PRO A 54 6.08 -17.00 25.70
N ARG A 55 6.94 -17.72 26.44
CA ARG A 55 6.74 -19.14 26.76
C ARG A 55 6.17 -19.29 28.16
N SER A 56 5.51 -20.43 28.41
CA SER A 56 4.87 -20.82 29.67
C SER A 56 5.80 -20.92 30.91
N GLY A 57 7.06 -20.48 30.82
CA GLY A 57 8.04 -20.50 31.93
C GLY A 57 8.73 -19.15 32.16
N GLY A 58 8.18 -18.04 31.66
CA GLY A 58 8.76 -16.70 31.84
C GLY A 58 10.01 -16.41 30.99
N SER A 59 10.44 -17.36 30.17
CA SER A 59 11.52 -17.17 29.19
C SER A 59 11.00 -16.54 27.89
N ILE A 60 11.78 -15.60 27.36
CA ILE A 60 11.52 -14.96 26.06
C ILE A 60 12.39 -15.60 25.00
N PHE A 61 11.77 -16.11 23.94
CA PHE A 61 12.48 -16.46 22.72
C PHE A 61 12.35 -15.31 21.72
N GLY A 62 13.48 -14.81 21.22
CA GLY A 62 13.52 -13.78 20.19
C GLY A 62 13.79 -14.39 18.82
N GLU A 63 12.87 -14.22 17.88
CA GLU A 63 13.06 -14.57 16.46
C GLU A 63 13.27 -13.30 15.64
N MET A 64 14.26 -13.28 14.75
CA MET A 64 14.48 -12.15 13.83
C MET A 64 13.60 -12.32 12.58
N ALA A 65 12.80 -11.30 12.29
CA ALA A 65 11.92 -11.22 11.14
C ALA A 65 12.20 -9.95 10.30
N LYS A 66 11.68 -9.94 9.07
CA LYS A 66 11.74 -8.75 8.20
C LYS A 66 10.42 -8.00 8.27
N GLY A 67 10.46 -6.72 8.59
CA GLY A 67 9.31 -5.81 8.54
C GLY A 67 9.34 -4.94 7.29
N HIS A 68 8.17 -4.60 6.75
CA HIS A 68 8.05 -3.59 5.70
C HIS A 68 7.03 -2.55 6.17
N TYR A 69 7.46 -1.30 6.27
CA TYR A 69 6.56 -0.20 6.57
C TYR A 69 6.03 0.43 5.28
N ASP A 70 4.71 0.45 5.17
CA ASP A 70 3.97 1.16 4.12
C ASP A 70 3.54 2.53 4.64
N VAL A 71 4.18 3.59 4.15
CA VAL A 71 3.91 4.98 4.56
C VAL A 71 2.49 5.40 4.26
N LYS A 72 1.91 4.92 3.15
CA LYS A 72 0.56 5.32 2.74
C LYS A 72 -0.50 4.70 3.63
N ALA A 73 -0.30 3.43 3.99
CA ALA A 73 -1.26 2.71 4.81
C ALA A 73 -1.00 2.92 6.31
N GLY A 74 0.19 3.35 6.71
CA GLY A 74 0.61 3.42 8.11
C GLY A 74 0.74 2.03 8.75
N ILE A 75 0.99 0.99 7.95
CA ILE A 75 0.98 -0.41 8.37
C ILE A 75 2.39 -0.98 8.30
N VAL A 76 2.72 -1.86 9.26
CA VAL A 76 3.95 -2.67 9.23
C VAL A 76 3.60 -4.12 8.88
N ASP A 77 4.11 -4.61 7.76
CA ASP A 77 3.99 -6.02 7.37
C ASP A 77 5.19 -6.81 7.89
N ILE A 78 4.95 -7.76 8.79
CA ILE A 78 5.98 -8.66 9.31
C ILE A 78 6.02 -9.94 8.49
N LYS A 79 7.20 -10.28 7.96
CA LYS A 79 7.49 -11.53 7.24
C LYS A 79 8.47 -12.38 8.04
N ARG A 80 7.95 -13.49 8.57
CA ARG A 80 8.74 -14.56 9.23
C ARG A 80 9.19 -15.61 8.23
N LYS A 81 10.17 -16.44 8.60
CA LYS A 81 10.68 -17.51 7.73
C LYS A 81 9.60 -18.58 7.54
N GLY A 82 9.23 -18.85 6.29
CA GLY A 82 8.23 -19.88 5.95
C GLY A 82 6.76 -19.51 6.18
N VAL A 83 6.45 -18.27 6.61
CA VAL A 83 5.08 -17.82 6.88
C VAL A 83 4.71 -16.66 5.95
N LYS A 84 3.43 -16.56 5.59
CA LYS A 84 2.90 -15.42 4.83
C LYS A 84 3.10 -14.12 5.63
N PRO A 85 3.36 -12.98 4.96
CA PRO A 85 3.47 -11.70 5.64
C PRO A 85 2.16 -11.34 6.34
N VAL A 86 2.28 -10.81 7.55
CA VAL A 86 1.15 -10.43 8.39
C VAL A 86 1.20 -8.92 8.63
N ALA A 87 0.13 -8.23 8.26
CA ALA A 87 -0.04 -6.81 8.49
C ALA A 87 -0.38 -6.54 9.96
N MET A 88 0.45 -5.72 10.62
CA MET A 88 0.13 -5.18 11.93
C MET A 88 -0.97 -4.13 11.86
N LYS A 89 -1.54 -3.83 13.03
CA LYS A 89 -2.39 -2.67 13.19
C LYS A 89 -1.59 -1.37 12.96
N PRO A 90 -2.18 -0.29 12.44
CA PRO A 90 -1.53 1.01 12.39
C PRO A 90 -1.24 1.47 13.80
N PHE A 91 0.00 1.90 14.02
CA PHE A 91 0.48 2.47 15.26
C PHE A 91 1.48 3.57 14.92
N ASP A 92 1.80 4.41 15.90
CA ASP A 92 2.82 5.43 15.72
C ASP A 92 4.22 4.79 15.70
N LEU A 93 4.78 4.56 14.51
CA LEU A 93 6.11 3.94 14.39
C LEU A 93 7.19 4.70 15.14
N ARG A 94 7.13 6.03 15.18
CA ARG A 94 8.21 6.85 15.76
C ARG A 94 8.41 6.57 17.23
N ARG A 95 7.34 6.18 17.92
CA ARG A 95 7.37 5.84 19.35
C ARG A 95 8.04 4.49 19.63
N PHE A 96 7.92 3.53 18.72
CA PHE A 96 8.39 2.15 18.93
C PHE A 96 9.65 1.80 18.12
N LEU A 97 10.09 2.68 17.21
CA LEU A 97 11.33 2.49 16.47
C LEU A 97 12.53 2.70 17.38
N GLN A 98 13.49 1.77 17.30
CA GLN A 98 14.78 1.88 17.97
C GLN A 98 15.87 2.14 16.94
N GLY A 99 16.63 3.21 17.13
CA GLY A 99 17.61 3.66 16.15
C GLY A 99 16.97 3.91 14.77
N ASP A 100 17.66 3.51 13.71
CA ASP A 100 17.21 3.84 12.35
C ASP A 100 16.13 2.89 11.80
N ASN A 101 16.18 1.58 12.13
CA ASN A 101 15.35 0.56 11.46
C ASN A 101 15.04 -0.68 12.32
N PHE A 102 15.09 -0.59 13.65
CA PHE A 102 14.81 -1.74 14.52
C PHE A 102 13.46 -1.59 15.21
N LEU A 103 12.66 -2.66 15.22
CA LEU A 103 11.34 -2.69 15.86
C LEU A 103 11.20 -3.98 16.67
N GLU A 104 10.77 -3.86 17.92
CA GLU A 104 10.47 -5.02 18.76
C GLU A 104 8.96 -5.24 18.84
N VAL A 105 8.56 -6.50 18.71
CA VAL A 105 7.14 -6.87 18.70
C VAL A 105 6.88 -8.12 19.54
N LEU A 106 5.77 -8.14 20.26
CA LEU A 106 5.26 -9.29 20.99
C LEU A 106 4.36 -10.09 20.07
N MET A 107 4.60 -11.39 19.93
CA MET A 107 3.66 -12.28 19.27
C MET A 107 2.66 -12.83 20.28
N LEU A 108 1.39 -12.42 20.18
CA LEU A 108 0.31 -13.00 20.99
C LEU A 108 -0.38 -14.16 20.27
N SER A 109 -0.40 -14.13 18.94
CA SER A 109 -0.92 -15.19 18.08
C SER A 109 -0.05 -15.25 16.82
N PRO A 110 0.01 -16.37 16.07
CA PRO A 110 0.78 -16.44 14.83
C PRO A 110 0.42 -15.36 13.78
N THR A 111 -0.73 -14.72 13.92
CA THR A 111 -1.25 -13.66 13.04
C THR A 111 -1.37 -12.31 13.73
N ASP A 112 -0.93 -12.16 14.98
CA ASP A 112 -1.20 -10.98 15.78
C ASP A 112 0.02 -10.55 16.60
N PHE A 113 0.51 -9.36 16.27
CA PHE A 113 1.73 -8.78 16.82
C PHE A 113 1.41 -7.43 17.47
N ILE A 114 2.06 -7.14 18.59
CA ILE A 114 1.96 -5.85 19.28
C ILE A 114 3.35 -5.20 19.30
N PRO A 115 3.50 -3.91 18.93
CA PRO A 115 4.77 -3.23 19.11
C PRO A 115 5.06 -3.04 20.60
N ILE A 116 6.30 -3.31 21.01
CA ILE A 116 6.75 -3.18 22.41
C ILE A 116 7.78 -2.07 22.48
N ASP A 117 7.70 -1.22 23.51
CA ASP A 117 8.79 -0.32 23.87
C ASP A 117 9.92 -1.14 24.52
N PRO A 118 11.19 -1.05 24.07
CA PRO A 118 12.31 -1.78 24.69
C PRO A 118 12.40 -1.60 26.21
N ASN A 119 12.01 -0.44 26.73
CA ASN A 119 12.10 -0.14 28.15
C ASN A 119 11.00 -0.84 28.98
N SER A 120 10.03 -1.48 28.33
CA SER A 120 8.85 -2.08 28.98
C SER A 120 9.03 -3.54 29.42
N TYR A 121 10.22 -4.12 29.26
CA TYR A 121 10.53 -5.45 29.79
C TYR A 121 11.91 -5.49 30.44
N THR A 122 11.99 -6.09 31.63
CA THR A 122 13.26 -6.32 32.32
C THR A 122 13.54 -7.82 32.32
N ILE A 123 14.72 -8.21 31.85
CA ILE A 123 15.20 -9.59 31.91
C ILE A 123 15.81 -9.79 33.29
N VAL A 124 15.13 -10.52 34.17
CA VAL A 124 15.59 -10.87 35.52
C VAL A 124 16.17 -12.28 35.48
N THR A 125 17.46 -12.43 35.75
CA THR A 125 18.08 -13.75 35.83
C THR A 125 18.04 -14.23 37.28
N GLU A 126 17.21 -15.22 37.58
CA GLU A 126 17.13 -15.82 38.90
C GLU A 126 18.01 -17.08 38.94
N LYS A 127 18.71 -17.25 40.06
CA LYS A 127 19.50 -18.45 40.31
C LYS A 127 18.71 -19.34 41.27
N TYR A 128 18.41 -20.56 40.84
CA TYR A 128 17.78 -21.58 41.66
C TYR A 128 18.81 -22.66 41.97
N ILE A 129 18.85 -23.12 43.21
CA ILE A 129 19.62 -24.30 43.60
C ILE A 129 18.63 -25.45 43.56
N ASN A 130 18.85 -26.42 42.66
CA ASN A 130 18.02 -27.63 42.60
C ASN A 130 18.24 -28.49 43.86
N ASN A 131 17.32 -29.40 44.15
CA ASN A 131 17.45 -30.38 45.25
C ASN A 131 18.72 -31.26 45.14
N SER A 132 19.38 -31.28 43.98
CA SER A 132 20.66 -31.97 43.72
C SER A 132 21.91 -31.10 43.99
N GLY A 133 21.76 -29.87 44.48
CA GLY A 133 22.86 -28.95 44.77
C GLY A 133 23.45 -28.22 43.56
N GLU A 134 22.89 -28.41 42.36
CA GLU A 134 23.35 -27.72 41.14
C GLU A 134 22.67 -26.35 40.98
N GLU A 135 23.47 -25.31 40.69
CA GLU A 135 22.99 -23.97 40.36
C GLU A 135 22.39 -23.93 38.95
N VAL A 136 21.07 -23.91 38.86
CA VAL A 136 20.34 -23.69 37.60
C VAL A 136 20.02 -22.20 37.48
N LYS A 137 20.59 -21.54 36.47
CA LYS A 137 20.29 -20.14 36.15
C LYS A 137 19.08 -20.08 35.22
N THR A 138 17.95 -19.61 35.71
CA THR A 138 16.73 -19.46 34.92
C THR A 138 16.52 -17.99 34.61
N LYS A 139 16.48 -17.64 33.32
CA LYS A 139 16.19 -16.27 32.88
C LYS A 139 14.68 -16.05 32.86
N HIS A 140 14.17 -15.29 33.81
CA HIS A 140 12.81 -14.79 33.82
C HIS A 140 12.77 -13.40 33.17
N SER A 141 11.59 -13.02 32.70
CA SER A 141 11.34 -11.68 32.20
C SER A 141 10.09 -11.16 32.86
N VAL A 142 10.24 -10.02 33.53
CA VAL A 142 9.11 -9.30 34.12
C VAL A 142 8.68 -8.27 33.10
N PHE A 143 7.46 -8.42 32.63
CA PHE A 143 6.87 -7.53 31.63
C PHE A 143 6.01 -6.49 32.32
N GLU A 144 6.39 -5.22 32.22
CA GLU A 144 5.48 -4.11 32.47
C GLU A 144 5.02 -3.60 31.12
N ILE A 145 4.06 -4.31 30.52
CA ILE A 145 3.68 -4.13 29.12
C ILE A 145 3.01 -2.77 28.92
N VAL A 146 3.79 -1.76 28.53
CA VAL A 146 3.27 -0.50 27.99
C VAL A 146 2.97 -0.74 26.51
N THR A 147 1.71 -1.12 26.22
CA THR A 147 1.25 -1.36 24.84
C THR A 147 0.08 -0.48 24.47
N ASP A 148 -0.01 -0.18 23.17
CA ASP A 148 -1.16 0.53 22.62
C ASP A 148 -2.40 -0.39 22.57
N ASN A 149 -3.45 -0.03 23.31
CA ASN A 149 -4.62 -0.88 23.57
C ASN A 149 -5.76 -0.67 22.54
N LEU A 150 -5.46 -0.15 21.35
CA LEU A 150 -6.46 0.21 20.36
C LEU A 150 -7.35 -1.00 19.95
N LYS A 151 -8.67 -0.77 19.75
CA LYS A 151 -9.70 -1.75 19.32
C LYS A 151 -9.22 -2.78 18.27
N ARG A 152 -8.84 -3.99 18.71
CA ARG A 152 -8.09 -4.96 17.90
C ARG A 152 -8.95 -5.77 16.93
N LYS A 153 -10.11 -6.23 17.43
CA LYS A 153 -11.07 -7.05 16.66
C LYS A 153 -11.64 -6.29 15.46
N THR A 154 -11.90 -4.98 15.61
CA THR A 154 -12.41 -4.14 14.52
C THR A 154 -11.38 -3.97 13.42
N TRP A 155 -10.10 -3.80 13.77
CA TRP A 155 -9.01 -3.71 12.78
C TRP A 155 -8.86 -4.99 11.96
N LYS A 156 -8.79 -6.15 12.62
CA LYS A 156 -8.66 -7.44 11.91
C LYS A 156 -9.84 -7.66 10.95
N ASN A 157 -11.06 -7.40 11.40
CA ASN A 157 -12.24 -7.53 10.56
C ASN A 157 -12.21 -6.52 9.39
N TYR A 158 -11.71 -5.30 9.62
CA TYR A 158 -11.56 -4.29 8.58
C TYR A 158 -10.52 -4.69 7.53
N THR A 159 -9.35 -5.16 7.92
CA THR A 159 -8.30 -5.57 6.97
C THR A 159 -8.71 -6.79 6.15
N GLU A 160 -9.38 -7.77 6.75
CA GLU A 160 -9.93 -8.92 6.03
C GLU A 160 -11.00 -8.48 5.01
N ARG A 161 -11.91 -7.57 5.40
CA ARG A 161 -12.92 -7.01 4.48
C ARG A 161 -12.29 -6.20 3.36
N ALA A 162 -11.33 -5.33 3.67
CA ALA A 162 -10.63 -4.51 2.68
C ALA A 162 -9.81 -5.36 1.71
N THR A 163 -9.15 -6.42 2.22
CA THR A 163 -8.40 -7.37 1.38
C THR A 163 -9.34 -8.11 0.44
N LYS A 164 -10.48 -8.60 0.94
CA LYS A 164 -11.50 -9.24 0.09
C LYS A 164 -12.06 -8.28 -0.96
N ALA A 165 -12.39 -7.05 -0.58
CA ALA A 165 -12.92 -6.04 -1.48
C ALA A 165 -11.95 -5.69 -2.62
N ARG A 166 -10.63 -5.68 -2.38
CA ARG A 166 -9.63 -5.44 -3.44
C ARG A 166 -9.63 -6.47 -4.56
N PHE A 167 -10.10 -7.69 -4.31
CA PHE A 167 -10.16 -8.76 -5.31
C PHE A 167 -11.55 -8.91 -5.96
N THR A 168 -12.54 -8.12 -5.55
CA THR A 168 -13.88 -8.16 -6.16
C THR A 168 -14.05 -7.06 -7.20
N LEU A 169 -14.85 -7.36 -8.24
CA LEU A 169 -15.28 -6.36 -9.24
C LEU A 169 -15.96 -5.15 -8.59
N VAL A 170 -16.64 -5.37 -7.47
CA VAL A 170 -17.27 -4.32 -6.65
C VAL A 170 -16.23 -3.34 -6.14
N GLY A 171 -15.09 -3.81 -5.59
CA GLY A 171 -14.04 -2.91 -5.11
C GLY A 171 -13.32 -2.16 -6.23
N PHE A 172 -13.20 -2.77 -7.41
CA PHE A 172 -12.66 -2.08 -8.59
C PHE A 172 -13.58 -0.94 -9.05
N LEU A 173 -14.89 -1.21 -9.14
CA LEU A 173 -15.90 -0.22 -9.51
C LEU A 173 -15.94 0.94 -8.51
N ASP A 174 -15.91 0.65 -7.21
CA ASP A 174 -15.93 1.68 -6.16
C ASP A 174 -14.69 2.59 -6.23
N GLN A 175 -13.51 2.00 -6.49
CA GLN A 175 -12.27 2.76 -6.64
C GLN A 175 -12.26 3.65 -7.91
N HIS A 176 -12.91 3.23 -9.00
CA HIS A 176 -12.88 3.92 -10.30
C HIS A 176 -14.18 4.64 -10.65
N TRP A 177 -15.15 4.68 -9.73
CA TRP A 177 -16.49 5.23 -9.97
C TRP A 177 -16.44 6.63 -10.57
N ARG A 178 -15.63 7.52 -9.99
CA ARG A 178 -15.44 8.89 -10.48
C ARG A 178 -14.86 8.96 -11.90
N ALA A 179 -13.93 8.07 -12.25
CA ALA A 179 -13.32 8.05 -13.57
C ALA A 179 -14.31 7.56 -14.63
N ILE A 180 -15.12 6.55 -14.29
CA ILE A 180 -16.20 6.05 -15.15
C ILE A 180 -17.25 7.13 -15.36
N GLU A 181 -17.67 7.82 -14.30
CA GLU A 181 -18.62 8.92 -14.35
C GLU A 181 -18.14 10.05 -15.28
N LEU A 182 -16.89 10.49 -15.12
CA LEU A 182 -16.28 11.49 -16.00
C LEU A 182 -16.23 11.00 -17.45
N GLY A 183 -15.88 9.73 -17.68
CA GLY A 183 -15.82 9.13 -19.00
C GLY A 183 -17.17 9.14 -19.71
N ILE A 184 -18.26 8.82 -19.00
CA ILE A 184 -19.63 8.87 -19.52
C ILE A 184 -20.01 10.32 -19.87
N LEU A 185 -19.69 11.28 -19.00
CA LEU A 185 -20.01 12.69 -19.24
C LEU A 185 -19.32 13.22 -20.50
N VAL A 186 -18.02 12.93 -20.65
CA VAL A 186 -17.27 13.29 -21.87
C VAL A 186 -17.86 12.62 -23.11
N PHE A 187 -18.25 11.35 -23.01
CA PHE A 187 -18.87 10.61 -24.11
C PHE A 187 -20.21 11.23 -24.56
N ILE A 188 -21.06 11.65 -23.62
CA ILE A 188 -22.32 12.34 -23.91
C ILE A 188 -22.08 13.68 -24.63
N ILE A 189 -21.07 14.45 -24.19
CA ILE A 189 -20.70 15.72 -24.84
C ILE A 189 -20.26 15.46 -26.29
N PHE A 190 -19.45 14.42 -26.53
CA PHE A 190 -19.01 14.06 -27.88
C PHE A 190 -20.18 13.69 -28.79
N ILE A 191 -21.16 12.93 -28.29
CA ILE A 191 -22.38 12.63 -29.06
C ILE A 191 -23.14 13.92 -29.41
N GLY A 192 -23.28 14.85 -28.45
CA GLY A 192 -23.91 16.14 -28.69
C GLY A 192 -23.22 16.94 -29.80
N PHE A 193 -21.88 17.01 -29.77
CA PHE A 193 -21.10 17.64 -30.83
C PHE A 193 -21.25 16.94 -32.19
N MET A 194 -21.26 15.61 -32.20
CA MET A 194 -21.43 14.82 -33.43
C MET A 194 -22.77 15.11 -34.10
N VAL A 195 -23.86 15.17 -33.32
CA VAL A 195 -25.20 15.50 -33.83
C VAL A 195 -25.24 16.93 -34.39
N LEU A 196 -24.62 17.89 -33.71
CA LEU A 196 -24.51 19.27 -34.19
C LEU A 196 -23.71 19.35 -35.51
N TRP A 197 -22.61 18.61 -35.60
CA TRP A 197 -21.80 18.52 -36.82
C TRP A 197 -22.58 17.92 -38.00
N MET A 198 -23.39 16.89 -37.77
CA MET A 198 -24.24 16.31 -38.82
C MET A 198 -25.30 17.28 -39.34
N ARG A 199 -25.70 18.29 -38.55
CA ARG A 199 -26.69 19.30 -38.95
C ARG A 199 -26.10 20.58 -39.55
N MET A 200 -24.79 20.82 -39.46
CA MET A 200 -24.18 22.01 -40.07
C MET A 200 -24.29 22.06 -41.62
N PRO A 201 -24.18 20.94 -42.37
CA PRO A 201 -24.30 20.99 -43.83
C PRO A 201 -25.65 21.53 -44.33
N SER A 202 -26.75 21.28 -43.60
CA SER A 202 -28.08 21.75 -44.02
C SER A 202 -28.33 23.24 -43.76
N ILE A 203 -27.49 23.90 -42.96
CA ILE A 203 -27.62 25.32 -42.60
C ILE A 203 -26.79 26.19 -43.55
N CYS A 204 -25.66 25.69 -44.05
CA CYS A 204 -24.80 26.45 -44.96
C CYS A 204 -25.28 26.47 -46.43
N THR A 205 -26.33 25.72 -46.75
CA THR A 205 -26.94 25.64 -48.10
C THR A 205 -28.29 26.34 -48.21
N ALA A 206 -28.76 26.99 -47.14
CA ALA A 206 -29.93 27.88 -47.13
C ALA A 206 -29.45 29.35 -47.10
#